data_AF-A0A7X8E315-F1
#
_entry.id   AF-A0A7X8E315-F1
#
_cell.length_a   1.000
_cell.length_b   1.000
_cell.length_c   1.000
_cell.angle_alpha   90.00
_cell.angle_beta   90.00
_cell.angle_gamma   90.00
#
_symmetry.space_group_name_H-M   'P 1'
#
loop_
_entity.id
_entity.type
_entity.pdbx_description
1 polymer ?
#
loop_
_entity_poly.entity_id
_entity_poly.type
_entity_poly.pdbx_seq_one_letter_code
_entity_poly.pdbx_strand_id
1 'polypeptide(L)'
;MTNKKEAERAELHRTIWNIANDLRGSVDGWDFKQYVLGMLFYRYISENITSYINMGEKEAGFKDFDYAKLSDEEAESAREDLVKTKGFFILPSELFENIKDKAAGDDNLNETLEAIFKNIEASAQGTDSEANFKGLFDDLDVNSNKLGGSVPKRNEKLVKLINSVAEMKLGSYQDNTIDAFGDAYEYLMSMYASNAGKSGGEYFTPQEVSELLTKIALVGKTEVNKVYDPACGSGSLLLQSAKILGKGNVRQGFFGQEINITTYNLCRINMFLH
;
A
#
# COMPACT_ATOMS: atom_id res chain seq x y z
N MET A 1 23.87 -9.11 1.83
CA MET A 1 22.59 -8.55 1.32
C MET A 1 21.42 -9.53 1.49
N THR A 2 21.58 -10.82 1.22
CA THR A 2 20.54 -11.87 1.42
C THR A 2 19.94 -11.88 2.83
N ASN A 3 20.79 -11.78 3.85
CA ASN A 3 20.38 -11.83 5.26
C ASN A 3 19.53 -10.61 5.72
N LYS A 4 19.62 -9.46 5.03
CA LYS A 4 18.81 -8.27 5.34
C LYS A 4 17.39 -8.41 4.78
N LYS A 5 17.27 -8.86 3.52
CA LYS A 5 15.97 -9.12 2.87
C LYS A 5 15.16 -10.17 3.60
N GLU A 6 15.80 -11.27 4.00
CA GLU A 6 15.14 -12.34 4.75
C GLU A 6 14.66 -11.86 6.12
N ALA A 7 15.44 -11.02 6.81
CA ALA A 7 15.04 -10.42 8.07
C ALA A 7 13.87 -9.44 7.91
N GLU A 8 13.88 -8.58 6.90
CA GLU A 8 12.78 -7.66 6.58
C GLU A 8 11.49 -8.43 6.25
N ARG A 9 11.59 -9.48 5.43
CA ARG A 9 10.44 -10.35 5.08
C ARG A 9 9.92 -11.12 6.30
N ALA A 10 10.80 -11.66 7.13
CA ALA A 10 10.41 -12.36 8.35
C ALA A 10 9.71 -11.43 9.35
N GLU A 11 10.18 -10.19 9.50
CA GLU A 11 9.56 -9.20 10.35
C GLU A 11 8.18 -8.78 9.83
N LEU A 12 8.06 -8.56 8.51
CA LEU A 12 6.79 -8.30 7.85
C LEU A 12 5.78 -9.43 8.11
N HIS A 13 6.18 -10.68 7.84
CA HIS A 13 5.34 -11.85 8.07
C HIS A 13 4.93 -11.96 9.55
N ARG A 14 5.87 -11.74 10.48
CA ARG A 14 5.60 -11.76 11.93
C ARG A 14 4.55 -10.73 12.31
N THR A 15 4.67 -9.49 11.84
CA THR A 15 3.71 -8.44 12.19
C THR A 15 2.35 -8.71 11.57
N ILE A 16 2.28 -9.10 10.30
CA ILE A 16 1.01 -9.50 9.66
C ILE A 16 0.33 -10.64 10.44
N TRP A 17 1.10 -11.65 10.87
CA TRP A 17 0.58 -12.75 11.67
C TRP A 17 0.05 -12.28 13.03
N ASN A 18 0.73 -11.35 13.69
CA ASN A 18 0.28 -10.78 14.96
C ASN A 18 -1.05 -10.03 14.79
N ILE A 19 -1.15 -9.17 13.78
CA ILE A 19 -2.41 -8.47 13.44
C ILE A 19 -3.52 -9.48 13.17
N ALA A 20 -3.21 -10.55 12.43
CA ALA A 20 -4.17 -11.59 12.11
C ALA A 20 -4.65 -12.36 13.34
N ASN A 21 -3.81 -12.51 14.38
CA ASN A 21 -4.21 -13.08 15.67
C ASN A 21 -5.12 -12.12 16.45
N ASP A 22 -4.80 -10.83 16.46
CA ASP A 22 -5.54 -9.82 17.23
C ASP A 22 -6.94 -9.55 16.67
N LEU A 23 -7.10 -9.68 15.35
CA LEU A 23 -8.39 -9.52 14.67
C LEU A 23 -9.13 -10.87 14.48
N ARG A 24 -8.51 -12.00 14.86
CA ARG A 24 -9.05 -13.36 14.69
C ARG A 24 -10.39 -13.53 15.39
N GLY A 25 -11.30 -14.26 14.75
CA GLY A 25 -12.59 -14.67 15.32
C GLY A 25 -13.73 -13.68 15.10
N SER A 26 -13.46 -12.51 14.51
CA SER A 26 -14.46 -11.48 14.25
C SER A 26 -14.51 -11.00 12.79
N VAL A 27 -13.38 -11.09 12.10
CA VAL A 27 -13.23 -10.84 10.66
C VAL A 27 -12.74 -12.14 10.03
N ASP A 28 -13.32 -12.56 8.91
CA ASP A 28 -12.79 -13.69 8.15
C ASP A 28 -11.42 -13.32 7.54
N GLY A 29 -10.52 -14.30 7.39
CA GLY A 29 -9.17 -14.05 6.89
C GLY A 29 -9.15 -13.41 5.49
N TRP A 30 -10.21 -13.62 4.69
CA TRP A 30 -10.37 -12.99 3.38
C TRP A 30 -10.61 -11.48 3.48
N ASP A 31 -11.52 -11.05 4.35
CA ASP A 31 -11.83 -9.63 4.55
C ASP A 31 -10.68 -8.91 5.26
N PHE A 32 -10.02 -9.62 6.19
CA PHE A 32 -8.87 -9.12 6.94
C PHE A 32 -7.75 -8.59 6.03
N LYS A 33 -7.53 -9.26 4.90
CA LYS A 33 -6.55 -8.89 3.87
C LYS A 33 -6.71 -7.42 3.44
N GLN A 34 -7.94 -6.99 3.20
CA GLN A 34 -8.24 -5.63 2.71
C GLN A 34 -7.84 -4.58 3.75
N TYR A 35 -8.11 -4.83 5.03
CA TYR A 35 -7.73 -3.93 6.12
C TYR A 35 -6.23 -3.77 6.27
N VAL A 36 -5.47 -4.87 6.25
CA VAL A 36 -4.02 -4.81 6.38
C VAL A 36 -3.38 -4.10 5.19
N LEU A 37 -3.76 -4.48 3.97
CA LEU A 37 -3.17 -3.90 2.77
C LEU A 37 -3.55 -2.43 2.59
N GLY A 38 -4.82 -2.08 2.85
CA GLY A 38 -5.29 -0.71 2.78
C GLY A 38 -4.59 0.20 3.80
N MET A 39 -4.43 -0.25 5.04
CA MET A 39 -3.69 0.51 6.06
C MET A 39 -2.20 0.60 5.77
N LEU A 40 -1.58 -0.47 5.24
CA LEU A 40 -0.21 -0.42 4.77
C LEU A 40 -0.04 0.59 3.64
N PHE A 41 -0.95 0.57 2.67
CA PHE A 41 -0.91 1.48 1.53
C PHE A 41 -1.06 2.92 1.99
N TYR A 42 -2.02 3.20 2.87
CA TYR A 42 -2.20 4.50 3.49
C TYR A 42 -0.93 4.97 4.22
N ARG A 43 -0.31 4.12 5.04
CA ARG A 43 0.99 4.41 5.66
C ARG A 43 2.05 4.76 4.63
N TYR A 44 2.17 3.97 3.55
CA TYR A 44 3.16 4.21 2.50
C TYR A 44 2.98 5.58 1.85
N ILE A 45 1.78 5.90 1.37
CA ILE A 45 1.56 7.16 0.64
C ILE A 45 1.75 8.37 1.55
N SER A 46 1.40 8.24 2.83
CA SER A 46 1.66 9.25 3.86
C SER A 46 3.15 9.44 4.10
N GLU A 47 3.92 8.37 4.30
CA GLU A 47 5.38 8.49 4.48
C GLU A 47 6.08 8.98 3.20
N ASN A 48 5.61 8.58 2.01
CA ASN A 48 6.18 9.00 0.73
C ASN A 48 6.03 10.50 0.50
N ILE A 49 4.81 11.04 0.71
CA ILE A 49 4.54 12.46 0.49
C ILE A 49 5.27 13.31 1.53
N THR A 50 5.25 12.92 2.81
CA THR A 50 5.99 13.60 3.88
C THR A 50 7.49 13.60 3.60
N SER A 51 8.07 12.46 3.23
CA SER A 51 9.49 12.36 2.90
C SER A 51 9.85 13.23 1.70
N TYR A 52 9.04 13.20 0.64
CA TYR A 52 9.26 14.00 -0.56
C TYR A 52 9.29 15.50 -0.26
N ILE A 53 8.29 16.02 0.47
CA ILE A 53 8.21 17.44 0.83
C ILE A 53 9.36 17.81 1.75
N ASN A 54 9.60 17.01 2.80
CA ASN A 54 10.66 17.27 3.77
C ASN A 54 12.05 17.29 3.10
N MET A 55 12.30 16.41 2.14
CA MET A 55 13.55 16.42 1.36
C MET A 55 13.68 17.70 0.54
N GLY A 56 12.64 18.06 -0.23
CA GLY A 56 12.67 19.27 -1.07
C GLY A 56 12.89 20.55 -0.27
N GLU A 57 12.19 20.72 0.86
CA GLU A 57 12.34 21.88 1.74
C GLU A 57 13.72 21.93 2.41
N LYS A 58 14.25 20.78 2.83
CA LYS A 58 15.60 20.70 3.41
C LYS A 58 16.68 21.00 2.38
N GLU A 59 16.51 20.57 1.13
CA GLU A 59 17.39 20.93 0.02
C GLU A 59 17.32 22.43 -0.32
N ALA A 60 16.14 23.05 -0.17
CA ALA A 60 15.94 24.50 -0.31
C ALA A 60 16.52 25.33 0.86
N GLY A 61 16.96 24.68 1.94
CA GLY A 61 17.65 25.31 3.07
C GLY A 61 16.87 25.31 4.39
N PHE A 62 15.63 24.82 4.42
CA PHE A 62 14.81 24.73 5.62
C PHE A 62 15.10 23.42 6.39
N LYS A 63 16.27 23.37 7.05
CA LYS A 63 16.79 22.13 7.68
C LYS A 63 15.86 21.48 8.71
N ASP A 64 15.12 22.29 9.43
CA ASP A 64 14.21 21.85 10.51
C ASP A 64 12.75 21.72 10.03
N PHE A 65 12.50 21.83 8.72
CA PHE A 65 11.17 21.67 8.16
C PHE A 65 10.63 20.25 8.39
N ASP A 66 9.35 20.20 8.76
CA ASP A 66 8.61 18.97 8.98
C ASP A 66 7.15 19.16 8.56
N TYR A 67 6.79 18.60 7.41
CA TYR A 67 5.45 18.66 6.83
C TYR A 67 4.38 18.21 7.82
N ALA A 68 4.67 17.21 8.64
CA ALA A 68 3.72 16.67 9.61
C ALA A 68 3.36 17.63 10.73
N LYS A 69 4.14 18.70 10.91
CA LYS A 69 3.91 19.73 11.93
C LYS A 69 3.26 21.01 11.39
N LEU A 70 3.04 21.10 10.08
CA LEU A 70 2.32 22.22 9.49
C LEU A 70 0.84 22.19 9.85
N SER A 71 0.20 23.35 9.80
CA SER A 71 -1.26 23.41 9.78
C SER A 71 -1.79 22.97 8.41
N ASP A 72 -3.03 22.46 8.41
CA ASP A 72 -3.71 22.07 7.18
C ASP A 72 -3.88 23.26 6.23
N GLU A 73 -4.13 24.46 6.79
CA GLU A 73 -4.26 25.69 6.03
C GLU A 73 -2.96 26.09 5.31
N GLU A 74 -1.81 25.91 5.94
CA GLU A 74 -0.51 26.18 5.31
C GLU A 74 -0.19 25.15 4.22
N ALA A 75 -0.48 23.88 4.48
CA ALA A 75 -0.21 22.77 3.57
C ALA A 75 -1.04 22.86 2.28
N GLU A 76 -2.24 23.45 2.32
CA GLU A 76 -3.12 23.59 1.17
C GLU A 76 -2.46 24.33 -0.01
N SER A 77 -1.51 25.24 0.27
CA SER A 77 -0.73 25.94 -0.75
C SER A 77 0.10 25.00 -1.65
N ALA A 78 0.45 23.81 -1.15
CA ALA A 78 1.22 22.80 -1.88
C ALA A 78 0.34 21.81 -2.67
N ARG A 79 -1.00 21.83 -2.50
CA ARG A 79 -1.91 20.83 -3.09
C ARG A 79 -1.75 20.70 -4.60
N GLU A 80 -1.80 21.82 -5.33
CA GLU A 80 -1.76 21.80 -6.80
C GLU A 80 -0.46 21.16 -7.33
N ASP A 81 0.68 21.54 -6.76
CA ASP A 81 1.98 21.01 -7.17
C ASP A 81 2.16 19.54 -6.79
N LEU A 82 1.69 19.15 -5.60
CA LEU A 82 1.78 17.77 -5.14
C LEU A 82 0.83 16.84 -5.91
N VAL A 83 -0.39 17.28 -6.23
CA VAL A 83 -1.28 16.48 -7.09
C VAL A 83 -0.67 16.34 -8.49
N LYS A 84 -0.05 17.39 -9.03
CA LYS A 84 0.63 17.30 -10.34
C LYS A 84 1.84 16.37 -10.32
N THR A 85 2.60 16.36 -9.23
CA THR A 85 3.88 15.64 -9.15
C THR A 85 3.74 14.21 -8.61
N LYS A 86 2.83 13.99 -7.67
CA LYS A 86 2.59 12.71 -6.98
C LYS A 86 1.27 12.07 -7.33
N GLY A 87 0.32 12.83 -7.88
CA GLY A 87 -0.99 12.34 -8.28
C GLY A 87 -2.05 12.40 -7.17
N PHE A 88 -1.69 12.80 -5.95
CA PHE A 88 -2.58 12.89 -4.81
C PHE A 88 -2.03 13.89 -3.78
N PHE A 89 -2.83 14.21 -2.78
CA PHE A 89 -2.47 15.06 -1.66
C PHE A 89 -3.06 14.54 -0.35
N ILE A 90 -2.31 14.72 0.74
CA ILE A 90 -2.70 14.33 2.10
C ILE A 90 -2.38 15.52 3.01
N LEU A 91 -3.37 15.97 3.77
CA LEU A 91 -3.17 17.04 4.74
C LEU A 91 -2.31 16.57 5.92
N PRO A 92 -1.55 17.46 6.58
CA PRO A 92 -0.82 17.12 7.80
C PRO A 92 -1.68 16.39 8.84
N SER A 93 -2.89 16.87 9.13
CA SER A 93 -3.80 16.25 10.11
C SER A 93 -4.28 14.84 9.72
N GLU A 94 -4.14 14.48 8.45
CA GLU A 94 -4.51 13.22 7.80
C GLU A 94 -3.30 12.33 7.50
N LEU A 95 -2.09 12.69 7.96
CA LEU A 95 -0.93 11.82 7.82
C LEU A 95 -1.03 10.63 8.79
N PHE A 96 -0.55 9.47 8.35
CA PHE A 96 -0.59 8.23 9.13
C PHE A 96 0.03 8.40 10.52
N GLU A 97 1.15 9.12 10.65
CA GLU A 97 1.77 9.37 11.95
C GLU A 97 0.89 10.21 12.88
N ASN A 98 0.26 11.26 12.36
CA ASN A 98 -0.63 12.13 13.12
C ASN A 98 -1.95 11.43 13.48
N ILE A 99 -2.47 10.57 12.59
CA ILE A 99 -3.60 9.69 12.90
C ILE A 99 -3.25 8.70 13.99
N LYS A 100 -2.10 8.02 13.88
CA LYS A 100 -1.63 7.05 14.86
C LYS A 100 -1.57 7.68 16.26
N ASP A 101 -1.03 8.88 16.38
CA ASP A 101 -0.88 9.56 17.68
C ASP A 101 -2.22 9.92 18.33
N LYS A 102 -3.27 10.23 17.53
CA LYS A 102 -4.61 10.56 18.05
C LYS A 102 -5.59 9.38 18.07
N ALA A 103 -5.28 8.27 17.40
CA ALA A 103 -6.21 7.17 17.15
C ALA A 103 -6.87 6.61 18.41
N ALA A 104 -6.11 6.45 19.50
CA ALA A 104 -6.62 5.90 20.76
C ALA A 104 -7.60 6.83 21.49
N GLY A 105 -7.58 8.13 21.19
CA GLY A 105 -8.48 9.14 21.75
C GLY A 105 -9.60 9.59 20.81
N ASP A 106 -9.67 9.03 19.61
CA ASP A 106 -10.71 9.36 18.62
C ASP A 106 -11.89 8.40 18.74
N ASP A 107 -12.95 8.86 19.41
CA ASP A 107 -14.19 8.11 19.58
C ASP A 107 -14.90 7.76 18.27
N ASN A 108 -14.56 8.45 17.16
CA ASN A 108 -15.12 8.26 15.82
C ASN A 108 -14.03 7.96 14.77
N LEU A 109 -12.95 7.27 15.18
CA LEU A 109 -11.81 6.92 14.31
C LEU A 109 -12.22 6.31 12.96
N ASN A 110 -13.24 5.45 12.95
CA ASN A 110 -13.81 4.90 11.71
C ASN A 110 -14.28 5.98 10.73
N GLU A 111 -14.98 7.02 11.21
CA GLU A 111 -15.46 8.13 10.37
C GLU A 111 -14.29 9.03 9.93
N THR A 112 -13.34 9.27 10.84
CA THR A 112 -12.10 10.01 10.54
C THR A 112 -11.32 9.33 9.40
N LEU A 113 -11.11 8.01 9.48
CA LEU A 113 -10.42 7.25 8.43
C LEU A 113 -11.20 7.23 7.12
N GLU A 114 -12.52 7.07 7.17
CA GLU A 114 -13.37 7.13 5.97
C GLU A 114 -13.25 8.48 5.26
N ALA A 115 -13.26 9.58 6.03
CA ALA A 115 -13.08 10.92 5.49
C ALA A 115 -11.69 11.09 4.84
N ILE A 116 -10.63 10.61 5.49
CA ILE A 116 -9.26 10.66 4.96
C ILE A 116 -9.17 9.93 3.62
N PHE A 117 -9.68 8.69 3.54
CA PHE A 117 -9.62 7.93 2.29
C PHE A 117 -10.38 8.63 1.16
N LYS A 118 -11.56 9.21 1.46
CA LYS A 118 -12.30 10.04 0.50
C LYS A 118 -11.52 11.29 0.09
N ASN A 119 -10.85 11.96 1.02
CA ASN A 119 -10.08 13.18 0.74
C ASN A 119 -8.86 12.88 -0.13
N ILE A 120 -8.19 11.75 0.10
CA ILE A 120 -7.08 11.27 -0.73
C ILE A 120 -7.57 11.00 -2.16
N GLU A 121 -8.68 10.27 -2.33
CA GLU A 121 -9.24 10.03 -3.67
C GLU A 121 -9.72 11.32 -4.34
N ALA A 122 -10.39 12.20 -3.60
CA ALA A 122 -10.89 13.48 -4.09
C ALA A 122 -9.76 14.43 -4.49
N SER A 123 -8.58 14.33 -3.86
CA SER A 123 -7.42 15.15 -4.23
C SER A 123 -6.96 14.95 -5.67
N ALA A 124 -7.19 13.76 -6.24
CA ALA A 124 -6.85 13.42 -7.62
C ALA A 124 -7.98 13.74 -8.61
N GLN A 125 -9.19 14.06 -8.13
CA GLN A 125 -10.38 14.21 -8.97
C GLN A 125 -10.22 15.35 -9.98
N GLY A 126 -10.57 15.10 -11.24
CA GLY A 126 -10.45 16.09 -12.32
C GLY A 126 -9.03 16.35 -12.81
N THR A 127 -8.04 15.56 -12.35
CA THR A 127 -6.64 15.64 -12.79
C THR A 127 -6.22 14.40 -13.58
N ASP A 128 -5.04 14.42 -14.19
CA ASP A 128 -4.51 13.28 -14.96
C ASP A 128 -4.33 12.00 -14.10
N SER A 129 -4.24 12.14 -12.77
CA SER A 129 -4.11 11.02 -11.84
C SER A 129 -5.43 10.47 -11.30
N GLU A 130 -6.60 11.03 -11.68
CA GLU A 130 -7.90 10.58 -11.16
C GLU A 130 -8.06 9.06 -11.29
N ALA A 131 -7.78 8.51 -12.47
CA ALA A 131 -7.90 7.08 -12.74
C ALA A 131 -6.95 6.22 -11.90
N ASN A 132 -5.87 6.80 -11.36
CA ASN A 132 -4.89 6.10 -10.54
C ASN A 132 -5.36 5.95 -9.09
N PHE A 133 -6.21 6.86 -8.58
CA PHE A 133 -6.68 6.85 -7.18
C PHE A 133 -8.15 6.51 -7.00
N LYS A 134 -8.98 6.71 -8.02
CA LYS A 134 -10.41 6.44 -7.93
C LYS A 134 -10.71 4.99 -7.54
N GLY A 135 -11.50 4.83 -6.46
CA GLY A 135 -11.94 3.55 -5.94
C GLY A 135 -10.83 2.65 -5.41
N LEU A 136 -9.67 3.22 -5.09
CA LEU A 136 -8.51 2.48 -4.57
C LEU A 136 -8.72 2.04 -3.12
N PHE A 137 -9.54 2.79 -2.37
CA PHE A 137 -9.91 2.48 -0.98
C PHE A 137 -11.32 1.90 -0.83
N ASP A 138 -12.05 1.66 -1.93
CA ASP A 138 -13.44 1.13 -1.90
C ASP A 138 -13.56 -0.22 -1.18
N ASP A 139 -12.51 -1.04 -1.23
CA ASP A 139 -12.44 -2.34 -0.54
C ASP A 139 -12.20 -2.21 0.97
N LEU A 140 -11.87 -1.02 1.49
CA LEU A 140 -11.54 -0.77 2.90
C LEU A 140 -12.74 -0.19 3.66
N ASP A 141 -13.68 -1.06 4.06
CA ASP A 141 -14.85 -0.66 4.84
C ASP A 141 -14.54 -0.55 6.36
N VAL A 142 -14.05 0.61 6.78
CA VAL A 142 -13.80 0.92 8.22
C VAL A 142 -15.06 0.98 9.08
N ASN A 143 -16.25 0.97 8.46
CA ASN A 143 -17.55 0.95 9.13
C ASN A 143 -18.17 -0.45 9.20
N SER A 144 -17.46 -1.47 8.72
CA SER A 144 -18.00 -2.82 8.63
C SER A 144 -18.40 -3.40 9.99
N ASN A 145 -19.54 -4.09 10.01
CA ASN A 145 -19.96 -4.87 11.19
C ASN A 145 -18.98 -6.01 11.53
N LYS A 146 -18.11 -6.40 10.58
CA LYS A 146 -17.02 -7.36 10.79
C LYS A 146 -15.96 -6.81 11.75
N LEU A 147 -15.68 -5.50 11.69
CA LEU A 147 -14.80 -4.81 12.65
C LEU A 147 -15.45 -4.70 14.03
N GLY A 148 -16.78 -4.79 14.13
CA GLY A 148 -17.49 -4.85 15.40
C GLY A 148 -18.93 -4.35 15.26
N GLY A 149 -19.81 -4.85 16.12
CA GLY A 149 -21.23 -4.46 16.11
C GLY A 149 -21.52 -3.05 16.66
N SER A 150 -20.52 -2.32 17.15
CA SER A 150 -20.65 -0.95 17.66
C SER A 150 -19.41 -0.13 17.30
N VAL A 151 -19.58 1.20 17.18
CA VAL A 151 -18.49 2.15 16.89
C VAL A 151 -17.29 1.97 17.83
N PRO A 152 -17.44 1.88 19.17
CA PRO A 152 -16.30 1.66 20.06
C PRO A 152 -15.53 0.35 19.78
N LYS A 153 -16.23 -0.74 19.45
CA LYS A 153 -15.59 -2.03 19.13
C LYS A 153 -14.84 -1.99 17.80
N ARG A 154 -15.39 -1.27 16.81
CA ARG A 154 -14.70 -1.05 15.53
C ARG A 154 -13.42 -0.25 15.76
N ASN A 155 -13.52 0.85 16.51
CA ASN A 155 -12.40 1.73 16.79
C ASN A 155 -11.31 1.03 17.62
N GLU A 156 -11.66 0.18 18.59
CA GLU A 156 -10.68 -0.66 19.30
C GLU A 156 -9.82 -1.50 18.33
N LYS A 157 -10.44 -2.09 17.30
CA LYS A 157 -9.72 -2.88 16.29
C LYS A 157 -8.92 -2.02 15.32
N LEU A 158 -9.47 -0.89 14.89
CA LEU A 158 -8.77 0.06 14.02
C LEU A 158 -7.53 0.63 14.70
N VAL A 159 -7.61 0.97 16.00
CA VAL A 159 -6.45 1.38 16.81
C VAL A 159 -5.38 0.29 16.84
N LYS A 160 -5.78 -0.97 17.12
CA LYS A 160 -4.83 -2.11 17.09
C LYS A 160 -4.17 -2.25 15.72
N LEU A 161 -4.96 -2.18 14.65
CA LEU A 161 -4.48 -2.28 13.27
C LEU A 161 -3.47 -1.16 12.94
N ILE A 162 -3.79 0.10 13.24
CA ILE A 162 -2.90 1.24 13.01
C ILE A 162 -1.60 1.08 13.81
N ASN A 163 -1.68 0.71 15.08
CA ASN A 163 -0.50 0.52 15.92
C ASN A 163 0.41 -0.59 15.40
N SER A 164 -0.16 -1.75 15.07
CA SER A 164 0.63 -2.86 14.53
C SER A 164 1.22 -2.53 13.16
N VAL A 165 0.49 -1.84 12.29
CA VAL A 165 1.03 -1.35 11.01
C VAL A 165 2.18 -0.36 11.26
N ALA A 166 2.06 0.52 12.25
CA ALA A 166 3.11 1.48 12.62
C ALA A 166 4.37 0.81 13.20
N GLU A 167 4.22 -0.29 13.94
CA GLU A 167 5.33 -1.07 14.51
C GLU A 167 6.14 -1.84 13.46
N MET A 168 5.61 -2.01 12.24
CA MET A 168 6.34 -2.68 11.16
C MET A 168 7.61 -1.91 10.81
N LYS A 169 8.77 -2.56 10.99
CA LYS A 169 10.08 -2.02 10.65
C LYS A 169 10.36 -2.19 9.16
N LEU A 170 9.60 -1.48 8.34
CA LEU A 170 9.68 -1.54 6.88
C LEU A 170 10.80 -0.66 6.29
N GLY A 171 11.78 -0.20 7.07
CA GLY A 171 12.83 0.68 6.55
C GLY A 171 12.29 1.98 5.93
N SER A 172 13.12 2.68 5.15
CA SER A 172 12.59 3.71 4.24
C SER A 172 12.02 2.96 3.03
N TYR A 173 10.76 3.20 2.69
CA TYR A 173 10.16 2.61 1.50
C TYR A 173 10.90 2.99 0.19
N GLN A 174 11.72 4.05 0.23
CA GLN A 174 12.59 4.48 -0.85
C GLN A 174 13.82 3.57 -1.03
N ASP A 175 14.30 2.93 0.04
CA ASP A 175 15.48 2.05 0.03
C ASP A 175 15.13 0.55 0.14
N ASN A 176 13.84 0.22 0.16
CA ASN A 176 13.41 -1.15 0.38
C ASN A 176 13.85 -2.08 -0.75
N THR A 177 14.70 -3.03 -0.38
CA THR A 177 15.25 -4.01 -1.30
C THR A 177 14.32 -5.20 -1.55
N ILE A 178 13.18 -5.25 -0.84
CA ILE A 178 12.10 -6.22 -0.96
C ILE A 178 10.83 -5.55 -1.52
N ASP A 179 10.06 -6.31 -2.29
CA ASP A 179 8.67 -5.94 -2.63
C ASP A 179 7.80 -6.20 -1.40
N ALA A 180 7.88 -5.32 -0.41
CA ALA A 180 7.23 -5.51 0.89
C ALA A 180 5.70 -5.70 0.76
N PHE A 181 5.06 -5.10 -0.24
CA PHE A 181 3.61 -5.24 -0.44
C PHE A 181 3.25 -6.50 -1.21
N GLY A 182 4.00 -6.86 -2.25
CA GLY A 182 3.87 -8.16 -2.92
C GLY A 182 4.11 -9.31 -1.94
N ASP A 183 5.15 -9.21 -1.10
CA ASP A 183 5.47 -10.18 -0.05
C ASP A 183 4.36 -10.21 1.02
N ALA A 184 3.86 -9.06 1.46
CA ALA A 184 2.73 -8.97 2.40
C ALA A 184 1.47 -9.62 1.83
N TYR A 185 1.17 -9.35 0.56
CA TYR A 185 0.03 -9.92 -0.15
C TYR A 185 0.15 -11.43 -0.28
N GLU A 186 1.28 -11.92 -0.78
CA GLU A 186 1.57 -13.35 -0.90
C GLU A 186 1.42 -14.07 0.44
N TYR A 187 1.96 -13.47 1.49
CA TYR A 187 1.89 -14.03 2.84
C TYR A 187 0.45 -14.05 3.38
N LEU A 188 -0.30 -12.96 3.22
CA LEU A 188 -1.72 -12.89 3.59
C LEU A 188 -2.55 -13.95 2.85
N MET A 189 -2.30 -14.13 1.54
CA MET A 189 -3.00 -15.11 0.72
C MET A 189 -2.64 -16.55 1.11
N SER A 190 -1.36 -16.81 1.38
CA SER A 190 -0.87 -18.12 1.83
C SER A 190 -1.41 -18.48 3.22
N MET A 191 -1.43 -17.50 4.14
CA MET A 191 -2.06 -17.64 5.46
C MET A 191 -3.54 -18.00 5.33
N TYR A 192 -4.27 -17.35 4.41
CA TYR A 192 -5.68 -17.67 4.17
C TYR A 192 -5.89 -19.05 3.54
N ALA A 193 -5.12 -19.41 2.51
CA ALA A 193 -5.20 -20.72 1.87
C ALA A 193 -4.99 -21.87 2.87
N SER A 194 -4.07 -21.68 3.82
CA SER A 194 -3.81 -22.65 4.90
C SER A 194 -4.93 -22.74 5.94
N ASN A 195 -5.66 -21.65 6.19
CA ASN A 195 -6.71 -21.56 7.23
C ASN A 195 -8.12 -21.87 6.72
N ALA A 196 -8.45 -21.53 5.47
CA ALA A 196 -9.83 -21.55 4.99
C ALA A 196 -10.28 -22.91 4.44
N GLY A 197 -9.36 -23.85 4.16
CA GLY A 197 -9.65 -25.13 3.50
C GLY A 197 -10.34 -24.98 2.13
N LYS A 198 -10.48 -23.74 1.64
CA LYS A 198 -11.07 -23.33 0.39
C LYS A 198 -9.96 -22.68 -0.42
N SER A 199 -9.60 -23.32 -1.53
CA SER A 199 -8.87 -22.68 -2.61
C SER A 199 -9.83 -21.68 -3.27
N GLY A 200 -9.98 -20.47 -2.70
CA GLY A 200 -10.51 -19.35 -3.45
C GLY A 200 -9.66 -19.23 -4.71
N GLY A 201 -10.27 -19.34 -5.89
CA GLY A 201 -9.61 -19.66 -7.17
C GLY A 201 -8.57 -18.67 -7.71
N GLU A 202 -8.11 -17.73 -6.89
CA GLU A 202 -7.01 -16.83 -7.21
C GLU A 202 -5.69 -17.47 -6.77
N TYR A 203 -4.92 -17.94 -7.75
CA TYR A 203 -3.57 -18.45 -7.51
C TYR A 203 -2.57 -17.30 -7.62
N PHE A 204 -1.85 -17.03 -6.55
CA PHE A 204 -0.67 -16.16 -6.60
C PHE A 204 0.47 -16.91 -7.29
N THR A 205 1.24 -16.21 -8.14
CA THR A 205 2.42 -16.79 -8.77
C THR A 205 3.61 -16.62 -7.84
N PRO A 206 4.17 -17.70 -7.23
CA PRO A 206 5.28 -17.58 -6.30
C PRO A 206 6.45 -16.80 -6.90
N GLN A 207 7.22 -16.11 -6.06
CA GLN A 207 8.27 -15.21 -6.52
C GLN A 207 9.30 -15.92 -7.42
N GLU A 208 9.68 -17.14 -7.09
CA GLU A 208 10.63 -17.95 -7.85
C GLU A 208 10.09 -18.34 -9.23
N VAL A 209 8.79 -18.62 -9.32
CA VAL A 209 8.10 -18.93 -10.58
C VAL A 209 8.00 -17.67 -11.43
N SER A 210 7.61 -16.54 -10.82
CA SER A 210 7.54 -15.24 -11.48
C SER A 210 8.91 -14.83 -12.05
N GLU A 211 9.98 -15.00 -11.27
CA GLU A 211 11.35 -14.72 -11.72
C GLU A 211 11.76 -15.62 -12.89
N LEU A 212 11.49 -16.92 -12.82
CA LEU A 212 11.82 -17.86 -13.89
C LEU A 212 11.09 -17.51 -15.19
N LEU A 213 9.77 -17.32 -15.14
CA LEU A 213 8.95 -16.98 -16.31
C LEU A 213 9.41 -15.67 -16.95
N THR A 214 9.72 -14.67 -16.12
CA THR A 214 10.19 -13.38 -16.61
C THR A 214 11.57 -13.50 -17.26
N LYS A 215 12.51 -14.25 -16.65
CA LYS A 215 13.82 -14.52 -17.26
C LYS A 215 13.68 -15.20 -18.62
N ILE A 216 12.77 -16.16 -18.75
CA ILE A 216 12.48 -16.84 -20.02
C ILE A 216 11.94 -15.84 -21.06
N ALA A 217 10.98 -14.99 -20.70
CA ALA A 217 10.41 -13.98 -21.61
C ALA A 217 11.43 -12.91 -22.07
N LEU A 218 12.48 -12.70 -21.27
CA LEU A 218 13.51 -11.68 -21.46
C LEU A 218 14.85 -12.24 -21.98
N VAL A 219 14.95 -13.53 -22.31
CA VAL A 219 16.22 -14.13 -22.76
C VAL A 219 16.82 -13.32 -23.91
N GLY A 220 18.08 -12.90 -23.73
CA GLY A 220 18.83 -12.13 -24.72
C GLY A 220 18.42 -10.68 -24.88
N LYS A 221 17.51 -10.17 -24.04
CA LYS A 221 17.04 -8.77 -24.08
C LYS A 221 17.68 -7.96 -22.96
N THR A 222 18.16 -6.77 -23.32
CA THR A 222 18.62 -5.75 -22.37
C THR A 222 17.59 -4.64 -22.18
N GLU A 223 16.62 -4.53 -23.09
CA GLU A 223 15.49 -3.62 -23.03
C GLU A 223 14.26 -4.19 -23.76
N VAL A 224 13.08 -3.68 -23.41
CA VAL A 224 11.81 -3.98 -24.06
C VAL A 224 10.99 -2.70 -24.28
N ASN A 225 10.08 -2.73 -25.26
CA ASN A 225 9.16 -1.63 -25.47
C ASN A 225 8.03 -1.64 -24.43
N LYS A 226 7.34 -2.77 -24.26
CA LYS A 226 6.17 -2.97 -23.40
C LYS A 226 6.25 -4.35 -22.76
N VAL A 227 5.62 -4.48 -21.60
CA VAL A 227 5.34 -5.77 -20.98
C VAL A 227 3.83 -5.88 -20.80
N TYR A 228 3.25 -6.99 -21.24
CA TYR A 228 1.81 -7.20 -21.20
C TYR A 228 1.47 -8.50 -20.47
N ASP A 229 0.50 -8.41 -19.55
CA ASP A 229 -0.05 -9.54 -18.82
C ASP A 229 -1.59 -9.48 -18.84
N PRO A 230 -2.27 -10.38 -19.56
CA PRO A 230 -3.73 -10.36 -19.72
C PRO A 230 -4.51 -10.83 -18.47
N ALA A 231 -3.82 -11.33 -17.44
CA ALA A 231 -4.42 -11.81 -16.19
C ALA A 231 -3.45 -11.49 -15.04
N CYS A 232 -3.16 -10.20 -14.87
CA CYS A 232 -1.98 -9.74 -14.15
C CYS A 232 -2.02 -9.95 -12.63
N GLY A 233 -3.17 -10.30 -12.05
CA GLY A 233 -3.30 -10.49 -10.62
C GLY A 233 -2.82 -9.24 -9.88
N SER A 234 -1.91 -9.42 -8.93
CA SER A 234 -1.26 -8.35 -8.16
C SER A 234 -0.22 -7.53 -8.93
N GLY A 235 0.00 -7.79 -10.23
CA GLY A 235 1.00 -7.12 -11.05
C GLY A 235 2.44 -7.58 -10.81
N SER A 236 2.67 -8.58 -9.95
CA SER A 236 4.02 -9.01 -9.55
C SER A 236 4.88 -9.49 -10.73
N LEU A 237 4.29 -10.19 -11.71
CA LEU A 237 5.02 -10.63 -12.91
C LEU A 237 5.45 -9.46 -13.80
N LEU A 238 4.60 -8.44 -13.92
CA LEU A 238 4.92 -7.22 -14.65
C LEU A 238 6.10 -6.50 -13.97
N LEU A 239 6.05 -6.31 -12.65
CA LEU A 239 7.11 -5.65 -11.88
C LEU A 239 8.44 -6.42 -11.89
N GLN A 240 8.39 -7.75 -11.96
CA GLN A 240 9.59 -8.59 -12.07
C GLN A 240 10.42 -8.26 -13.31
N SER A 241 9.78 -7.83 -14.41
CA SER A 241 10.51 -7.42 -15.61
C SER A 241 11.30 -6.12 -15.40
N ALA A 242 10.75 -5.17 -14.62
CA ALA A 242 11.45 -3.96 -14.19
C ALA A 242 12.62 -4.28 -13.27
N LYS A 243 12.48 -5.28 -12.41
CA LYS A 243 13.54 -5.75 -11.50
C LYS A 243 14.70 -6.41 -12.25
N ILE A 244 14.42 -7.16 -13.32
CA ILE A 244 15.44 -7.85 -14.13
C ILE A 244 16.14 -6.90 -15.10
N LEU A 245 15.38 -6.06 -15.81
CA LEU A 245 15.93 -5.15 -16.82
C LEU A 245 16.41 -3.82 -16.23
N GLY A 246 15.82 -3.38 -15.13
CA GLY A 246 15.86 -2.00 -14.65
C GLY A 246 14.68 -1.17 -15.18
N LYS A 247 14.10 -0.29 -14.35
CA LYS A 247 12.90 0.51 -14.70
C LYS A 247 13.05 1.27 -16.03
N GLY A 248 14.22 1.87 -16.28
CA GLY A 248 14.49 2.62 -17.51
C GLY A 248 14.53 1.78 -18.80
N ASN A 249 14.63 0.46 -18.68
CA ASN A 249 14.73 -0.47 -19.81
C ASN A 249 13.37 -1.07 -20.23
N VAL A 250 12.27 -0.64 -19.60
CA VAL A 250 10.90 -0.89 -20.03
C VAL A 250 10.29 0.42 -20.53
N ARG A 251 10.40 0.68 -21.84
CA ARG A 251 10.28 2.05 -22.38
C ARG A 251 8.88 2.66 -22.36
N GLN A 252 7.85 1.89 -22.71
CA GLN A 252 6.47 2.35 -22.84
C GLN A 252 5.57 1.83 -21.70
N GLY A 253 6.15 1.20 -20.68
CA GLY A 253 5.46 0.79 -19.46
C GLY A 253 4.87 -0.63 -19.47
N PHE A 254 4.04 -0.87 -18.44
CA PHE A 254 3.38 -2.13 -18.15
C PHE A 254 1.91 -2.05 -18.52
N PHE A 255 1.39 -3.14 -19.09
CA PHE A 255 0.00 -3.26 -19.52
C PHE A 255 -0.57 -4.51 -18.87
N GLY A 256 -1.66 -4.36 -18.11
CA GLY A 256 -2.27 -5.44 -17.35
C GLY A 256 -3.77 -5.47 -17.53
N GLN A 257 -4.35 -6.67 -17.48
CA GLN A 257 -5.80 -6.84 -17.32
C GLN A 257 -6.07 -7.76 -16.13
N GLU A 258 -7.05 -7.40 -15.31
CA GLU A 258 -7.50 -8.19 -14.16
C GLU A 258 -9.04 -8.10 -14.09
N ILE A 259 -9.69 -9.23 -13.83
CA ILE A 259 -11.15 -9.34 -13.81
C ILE A 259 -11.73 -9.06 -12.43
N ASN A 260 -10.99 -9.40 -11.37
CA ASN A 260 -11.40 -9.15 -9.99
C ASN A 260 -11.01 -7.74 -9.57
N ILE A 261 -12.00 -6.90 -9.22
CA ILE A 261 -11.80 -5.50 -8.84
C ILE A 261 -10.86 -5.34 -7.63
N THR A 262 -11.00 -6.19 -6.61
CA THR A 262 -10.13 -6.15 -5.43
C THR A 262 -8.68 -6.46 -5.80
N THR A 263 -8.46 -7.45 -6.67
CA THR A 263 -7.12 -7.81 -7.16
C THR A 263 -6.57 -6.77 -8.12
N TYR A 264 -7.43 -6.12 -8.90
CA TYR A 264 -7.09 -4.98 -9.75
C TYR A 264 -6.61 -3.76 -8.92
N ASN A 265 -7.31 -3.43 -7.84
CA ASN A 265 -6.90 -2.35 -6.93
C ASN A 265 -5.57 -2.67 -6.24
N LEU A 266 -5.36 -3.92 -5.84
CA LEU A 266 -4.05 -4.36 -5.37
C LEU A 266 -2.96 -4.19 -6.44
N CYS A 267 -3.23 -4.56 -7.69
CA CYS A 267 -2.28 -4.37 -8.79
C CYS A 267 -1.88 -2.90 -8.93
N ARG A 268 -2.86 -2.00 -8.87
CA ARG A 268 -2.63 -0.54 -8.92
C ARG A 268 -1.80 -0.07 -7.73
N ILE A 269 -2.12 -0.51 -6.52
CA ILE A 269 -1.32 -0.25 -5.32
C ILE A 269 0.11 -0.73 -5.56
N ASN A 270 0.30 -1.97 -6.00
CA ASN A 270 1.63 -2.55 -6.20
C ASN A 270 2.44 -1.78 -7.25
N MET A 271 1.81 -1.38 -8.36
CA MET A 271 2.42 -0.54 -9.39
C MET A 271 2.75 0.87 -8.91
N PHE A 272 1.99 1.42 -7.96
CA PHE A 272 2.28 2.73 -7.39
C PHE A 272 3.54 2.71 -6.52
N LEU A 273 3.82 1.56 -5.91
CA LEU A 273 4.92 1.37 -4.96
C LEU A 273 6.26 1.11 -5.65
N HIS A 274 6.24 0.61 -6.90
CA HIS A 274 7.40 0.17 -7.67
C HIS A 274 7.53 0.91 -9.00
#